data_AF-A0A9P1D5K4-F1
#
_entry.id   AF-A0A9P1D5K4-F1
#
_cell.length_a   1.000
_cell.length_b   1.000
_cell.length_c   1.000
_cell.angle_alpha   90.00
_cell.angle_beta   90.00
_cell.angle_gamma   90.00
#
_symmetry.space_group_name_H-M   'P 1'
#
loop_
_entity.id
_entity.type
_entity.pdbx_description
1 polymer ?
#
loop_
_entity_poly.entity_id
_entity_poly.type
_entity_poly.pdbx_seq_one_letter_code
_entity_poly.pdbx_strand_id
1 'polypeptide(L)'
;MSPKGALALFVFAMGLKSARPGRSLNLSRGKPAAAPRASSTASSSSSSSSSSDKSEESEEGRGYCCYVLRSFSGSRTYTGITTDLSRRLRQHNGEIRGGAKATRSGGPWNVLCVVHGFPSKLDACRFEWRAKRQDAVRSRKLIPVKGGLPRRCANIQKVLCLERWTKASRPAAEMPLQVTWFAGAPTTGTPLPTYITEEHVEENFEAERPKRKRTETDSGPKGPQKAELQVLSIQ
;
A
#
# COMPACT_ATOMS: atom_id res chain seq x y z
N MET A 1 5.96 53.98 22.38
CA MET A 1 4.57 53.92 21.88
C MET A 1 4.48 52.94 20.72
N SER A 2 3.82 51.81 20.91
CA SER A 2 3.12 51.08 19.84
C SER A 2 1.63 51.49 19.89
N PRO A 3 0.71 51.10 18.97
CA PRO A 3 0.84 50.50 17.62
C PRO A 3 -0.12 51.18 16.60
N LYS A 4 -0.21 50.64 15.37
CA LYS A 4 -1.41 50.42 14.51
C LYS A 4 -0.88 49.96 13.13
N GLY A 5 -1.28 48.88 12.49
CA GLY A 5 -2.51 48.10 12.53
C GLY A 5 -3.00 47.98 11.07
N ALA A 6 -2.96 46.78 10.49
CA ALA A 6 -3.66 46.48 9.24
C ALA A 6 -3.94 44.97 9.16
N LEU A 7 -5.16 44.59 9.54
CA LEU A 7 -5.76 43.28 9.28
C LEU A 7 -6.25 43.26 7.82
N ALA A 8 -5.76 42.33 7.01
CA ALA A 8 -6.38 41.99 5.73
C ALA A 8 -7.38 40.83 5.96
N LEU A 9 -8.67 41.17 5.94
CA LEU A 9 -9.79 40.23 5.90
C LEU A 9 -9.92 39.65 4.48
N PHE A 10 -9.54 38.39 4.29
CA PHE A 10 -9.89 37.65 3.08
C PHE A 10 -11.27 37.00 3.25
N VAL A 11 -12.25 37.57 2.54
CA VAL A 11 -13.60 37.05 2.37
C VAL A 11 -13.54 35.84 1.45
N PHE A 12 -13.83 34.63 1.96
CA PHE A 12 -14.01 33.43 1.14
C PHE A 12 -15.51 33.21 0.92
N ALA A 13 -15.99 33.48 -0.29
CA ALA A 13 -17.36 33.27 -0.70
C ALA A 13 -17.73 31.77 -0.69
N MET A 14 -18.74 31.41 0.09
CA MET A 14 -19.41 30.11 0.03
C MET A 14 -20.53 30.15 -1.01
N GLY A 15 -20.36 29.41 -2.11
CA GLY A 15 -21.45 29.06 -3.02
C GLY A 15 -22.20 27.83 -2.50
N LEU A 16 -23.44 28.03 -2.04
CA LEU A 16 -24.44 27.00 -1.76
C LEU A 16 -25.56 27.02 -2.81
N LYS A 17 -26.26 25.87 -2.90
CA LYS A 17 -27.52 25.53 -3.60
C LYS A 17 -27.26 24.88 -4.98
N SER A 18 -27.89 23.76 -5.36
CA SER A 18 -29.26 23.32 -5.11
C SER A 18 -29.39 21.79 -5.18
N ALA A 19 -30.49 21.26 -4.63
CA ALA A 19 -30.83 19.85 -4.51
C ALA A 19 -32.10 19.48 -5.30
N ARG A 20 -32.24 18.17 -5.57
CA ARG A 20 -33.45 17.33 -5.84
C ARG A 20 -33.97 17.27 -7.30
N PRO A 21 -34.83 16.28 -7.68
CA PRO A 21 -35.08 14.92 -7.13
C PRO A 21 -35.24 13.79 -8.20
N GLY A 22 -35.28 12.53 -7.73
CA GLY A 22 -36.30 11.55 -8.15
C GLY A 22 -36.01 10.62 -9.33
N ARG A 23 -35.81 9.33 -9.05
CA ARG A 23 -36.44 8.26 -9.86
C ARG A 23 -36.61 6.97 -9.06
N SER A 24 -37.87 6.65 -8.81
CA SER A 24 -38.38 5.38 -8.29
C SER A 24 -38.49 4.39 -9.45
N LEU A 25 -38.04 3.14 -9.29
CA LEU A 25 -38.53 1.98 -10.07
C LEU A 25 -38.47 0.69 -9.24
N ASN A 26 -39.66 0.32 -8.78
CA ASN A 26 -40.30 -1.00 -8.63
C ASN A 26 -39.54 -2.28 -8.23
N LEU A 27 -40.08 -2.86 -7.16
CA LEU A 27 -40.17 -4.29 -6.86
C LEU A 27 -40.72 -5.10 -8.05
N SER A 28 -40.12 -6.27 -8.29
CA SER A 28 -40.89 -7.45 -8.68
C SER A 28 -40.32 -8.71 -8.03
N ARG A 29 -41.24 -9.57 -7.62
CA ARG A 29 -41.06 -10.83 -6.88
C ARG A 29 -40.65 -11.96 -7.82
N GLY A 30 -39.86 -12.91 -7.32
CA GLY A 30 -39.69 -14.25 -7.89
C GLY A 30 -38.82 -15.13 -7.00
N LYS A 31 -39.43 -16.16 -6.39
CA LYS A 31 -38.81 -17.25 -5.58
C LYS A 31 -38.98 -18.59 -6.38
N PRO A 32 -38.47 -19.75 -5.94
CA PRO A 32 -37.33 -20.47 -6.51
C PRO A 32 -37.69 -21.86 -7.13
N ALA A 33 -36.75 -22.46 -7.88
CA ALA A 33 -36.73 -23.89 -8.27
C ALA A 33 -35.34 -24.16 -8.90
N ALA A 34 -34.68 -25.32 -8.89
CA ALA A 34 -34.76 -26.60 -8.19
C ALA A 34 -33.40 -27.29 -8.47
N ALA A 35 -32.92 -28.16 -7.57
CA ALA A 35 -31.76 -29.02 -7.82
C ALA A 35 -32.12 -30.15 -8.81
N PRO A 36 -31.12 -30.80 -9.42
CA PRO A 36 -30.98 -32.23 -9.12
C PRO A 36 -29.54 -32.68 -8.86
N ARG A 37 -29.49 -33.89 -8.29
CA ARG A 37 -28.37 -34.62 -7.71
C ARG A 37 -28.10 -35.85 -8.58
N ALA A 38 -26.85 -36.15 -8.92
CA ALA A 38 -26.42 -37.52 -9.25
C ALA A 38 -24.89 -37.66 -9.21
N SER A 39 -24.47 -38.80 -8.67
CA SER A 39 -23.14 -39.32 -8.35
C SER A 39 -22.62 -40.27 -9.42
N SER A 40 -21.30 -40.45 -9.57
CA SER A 40 -20.56 -41.73 -9.38
C SER A 40 -19.17 -41.81 -10.09
N THR A 41 -18.17 -42.24 -9.28
CA THR A 41 -17.04 -43.19 -9.52
C THR A 41 -16.09 -43.03 -10.73
N ALA A 42 -14.79 -42.72 -10.51
CA ALA A 42 -13.59 -43.62 -10.47
C ALA A 42 -12.97 -43.85 -11.88
N SER A 43 -11.67 -43.92 -12.17
CA SER A 43 -10.38 -44.03 -11.45
C SER A 43 -9.21 -43.91 -12.48
N SER A 44 -8.00 -43.52 -12.02
CA SER A 44 -6.63 -43.83 -12.56
C SER A 44 -6.28 -43.48 -14.03
N SER A 45 -5.07 -43.04 -14.44
CA SER A 45 -3.71 -42.99 -13.89
C SER A 45 -2.77 -42.20 -14.84
N SER A 46 -1.68 -41.61 -14.29
CA SER A 46 -0.30 -41.46 -14.83
C SER A 46 -0.06 -40.81 -16.22
N SER A 47 0.99 -40.04 -16.52
CA SER A 47 2.11 -39.36 -15.84
C SER A 47 2.99 -38.71 -16.95
N SER A 48 3.99 -37.91 -16.56
CA SER A 48 5.13 -37.34 -17.34
C SER A 48 4.85 -36.02 -18.09
N SER A 49 5.24 -34.85 -17.59
CA SER A 49 6.57 -34.27 -17.30
C SER A 49 7.24 -33.62 -18.51
N SER A 50 7.25 -32.29 -18.57
CA SER A 50 8.37 -31.53 -19.11
C SER A 50 8.56 -30.26 -18.29
N SER A 51 9.75 -30.19 -17.69
CA SER A 51 10.26 -29.21 -16.76
C SER A 51 10.59 -27.90 -17.46
N SER A 52 10.12 -26.79 -16.91
CA SER A 52 10.59 -25.45 -17.27
C SER A 52 10.83 -24.68 -15.98
N ASP A 53 12.11 -24.44 -15.73
CA ASP A 53 12.71 -23.92 -14.52
C ASP A 53 12.06 -22.61 -14.06
N LYS A 54 11.25 -22.69 -13.00
CA LYS A 54 10.76 -21.53 -12.25
C LYS A 54 11.83 -21.17 -11.24
N SER A 55 12.47 -20.02 -11.43
CA SER A 55 13.24 -19.41 -10.35
C SER A 55 12.28 -18.92 -9.27
N GLU A 56 12.19 -19.69 -8.19
CA GLU A 56 11.50 -19.40 -6.95
C GLU A 56 12.31 -18.36 -6.15
N GLU A 57 11.88 -17.10 -6.23
CA GLU A 57 12.17 -16.08 -5.23
C GLU A 57 10.81 -15.75 -4.59
N SER A 58 10.63 -16.19 -3.35
CA SER A 58 9.34 -16.29 -2.67
C SER A 58 8.74 -14.92 -2.36
N GLU A 59 7.87 -14.43 -3.26
CA GLU A 59 6.96 -13.28 -3.08
C GLU A 59 5.49 -13.74 -2.98
N GLU A 60 5.25 -14.96 -2.50
CA GLU A 60 3.93 -15.40 -2.06
C GLU A 60 3.84 -15.26 -0.53
N GLY A 61 3.17 -14.21 -0.04
CA GLY A 61 2.81 -14.10 1.38
C GLY A 61 2.91 -12.72 2.04
N ARG A 62 3.39 -11.68 1.35
CA ARG A 62 3.40 -10.32 1.93
C ARG A 62 2.00 -9.72 1.86
N GLY A 63 1.26 -9.86 2.96
CA GLY A 63 -0.07 -9.24 3.13
C GLY A 63 -0.06 -7.74 2.86
N TYR A 64 -1.24 -7.13 2.85
CA TYR A 64 -1.31 -5.68 2.66
C TYR A 64 -0.65 -4.97 3.85
N CYS A 65 -0.06 -3.82 3.59
CA CYS A 65 0.43 -2.91 4.62
C CYS A 65 -0.19 -1.51 4.46
N CYS A 66 -0.33 -0.80 5.57
CA CYS A 66 -0.65 0.62 5.60
C CYS A 66 0.60 1.40 6.02
N TYR A 67 0.99 2.41 5.25
CA TYR A 67 2.17 3.22 5.53
C TYR A 67 1.81 4.69 5.70
N VAL A 68 2.62 5.38 6.50
CA VAL A 68 2.63 6.82 6.65
C VAL A 68 3.97 7.34 6.14
N LEU A 69 3.92 8.30 5.22
CA LEU A 69 5.09 9.03 4.76
C LEU A 69 5.15 10.40 5.43
N ARG A 70 6.37 10.88 5.64
CA ARG A 70 6.66 12.28 5.97
C ARG A 70 7.49 12.91 4.87
N SER A 71 7.21 14.17 4.60
CA SER A 71 8.07 15.02 3.78
C SER A 71 9.33 15.39 4.58
N PHE A 72 10.50 15.35 3.96
CA PHE A 72 11.72 15.89 4.58
C PHE A 72 11.69 17.42 4.65
N SER A 73 11.09 18.07 3.64
CA SER A 73 11.09 19.52 3.47
C SER A 73 9.94 20.24 4.18
N GLY A 74 9.09 19.54 4.95
CA GLY A 74 8.02 20.18 5.70
C GLY A 74 7.16 19.24 6.53
N SER A 75 6.04 19.77 7.04
CA SER A 75 5.13 19.04 7.94
C SER A 75 4.09 18.16 7.21
N ARG A 76 4.27 17.97 5.89
CA ARG A 76 3.33 17.19 5.08
C ARG A 76 3.46 15.71 5.39
N THR A 77 2.31 15.05 5.48
CA THR A 77 2.23 13.60 5.64
C THR A 77 1.34 13.01 4.57
N TYR A 78 1.60 11.76 4.22
CA TYR A 78 0.76 10.98 3.34
C TYR A 78 0.48 9.63 4.00
N THR A 79 -0.71 9.08 3.77
CA THR A 79 -1.07 7.74 4.26
C THR A 79 -1.66 6.97 3.10
N GLY A 80 -1.23 5.73 2.93
CA GLY A 80 -1.68 4.85 1.87
C GLY A 80 -1.51 3.38 2.21
N ILE A 81 -1.96 2.52 1.31
CA ILE A 81 -1.78 1.07 1.41
C ILE A 81 -0.99 0.54 0.21
N THR A 82 -0.27 -0.56 0.40
CA THR A 82 0.47 -1.26 -0.65
C THR A 82 0.76 -2.69 -0.21
N THR A 83 1.15 -3.55 -1.14
CA THR A 83 1.77 -4.86 -0.85
C THR A 83 3.30 -4.78 -0.92
N ASP A 84 3.82 -3.79 -1.66
CA ASP A 84 5.25 -3.56 -1.88
C ASP A 84 5.57 -2.10 -1.50
N LEU A 85 6.23 -1.94 -0.35
CA LEU A 85 6.54 -0.62 0.21
C LEU A 85 7.72 0.04 -0.52
N SER A 86 8.76 -0.71 -0.85
CA SER A 86 9.96 -0.23 -1.56
C SER A 86 9.59 0.36 -2.91
N ARG A 87 8.84 -0.36 -3.73
CA ARG A 87 8.33 0.16 -5.01
C ARG A 87 7.44 1.37 -4.79
N ARG A 88 6.58 1.35 -3.78
CA ARG A 88 5.64 2.46 -3.54
C ARG A 88 6.35 3.74 -3.10
N LEU A 89 7.39 3.65 -2.28
CA LEU A 89 8.19 4.81 -1.88
C LEU A 89 8.89 5.44 -3.09
N ARG A 90 9.49 4.60 -3.95
CA ARG A 90 10.14 5.06 -5.20
C ARG A 90 9.16 5.74 -6.16
N GLN A 91 7.91 5.27 -6.22
CA GLN A 91 6.83 5.94 -6.95
C GLN A 91 6.52 7.33 -6.39
N HIS A 92 6.48 7.47 -5.06
CA HIS A 92 6.22 8.76 -4.41
C HIS A 92 7.37 9.74 -4.57
N ASN A 93 8.61 9.25 -4.60
CA ASN A 93 9.82 10.05 -4.84
C ASN A 93 10.11 10.31 -6.33
N GLY A 94 9.26 9.82 -7.24
CA GLY A 94 9.37 10.12 -8.67
C GLY A 94 10.45 9.32 -9.42
N GLU A 95 11.11 8.35 -8.77
CA GLU A 95 12.06 7.46 -9.43
C GLU A 95 11.40 6.55 -10.47
N ILE A 96 10.14 6.16 -10.21
CA ILE A 96 9.33 5.33 -11.10
C ILE A 96 7.91 5.90 -11.23
N ARG A 97 7.24 5.61 -12.33
CA ARG A 97 5.87 6.09 -12.60
C ARG A 97 4.85 5.43 -11.67
N GLY A 98 3.74 6.14 -11.41
CA GLY A 98 2.61 5.62 -10.61
C GLY A 98 2.44 6.26 -9.22
N GLY A 99 3.21 7.29 -8.90
CA GLY A 99 3.06 8.06 -7.66
C GLY A 99 1.72 8.80 -7.55
N ALA A 100 1.23 8.94 -6.32
CA ALA A 100 -0.01 9.68 -6.06
C ALA A 100 0.13 11.17 -6.42
N LYS A 101 -0.95 11.78 -6.94
CA LYS A 101 -0.95 13.23 -7.28
C LYS A 101 -0.53 14.11 -6.10
N ALA A 102 -1.00 13.77 -4.89
CA ALA A 102 -0.72 14.51 -3.67
C ALA A 102 0.77 14.50 -3.25
N THR A 103 1.55 13.53 -3.73
CA THR A 103 2.98 13.40 -3.36
C THR A 103 3.92 13.89 -4.46
N ARG A 104 3.40 14.40 -5.58
CA ARG A 104 4.22 14.97 -6.67
C ARG A 104 5.05 16.18 -6.22
N SER A 105 4.59 16.89 -5.18
CA SER A 105 5.30 18.00 -4.55
C SER A 105 5.50 17.74 -3.07
N GLY A 106 6.54 18.32 -2.48
CA GLY A 106 6.88 18.11 -1.06
C GLY A 106 7.69 16.84 -0.81
N GLY A 107 8.28 16.23 -1.85
CA GLY A 107 9.38 15.28 -1.66
C GLY A 107 10.69 15.99 -1.27
N PRO A 108 11.75 15.22 -0.93
CA PRO A 108 11.76 13.77 -0.83
C PRO A 108 10.90 13.27 0.35
N TRP A 109 10.28 12.11 0.17
CA TRP A 109 9.44 11.43 1.15
C TRP A 109 10.21 10.29 1.80
N ASN A 110 10.05 10.16 3.11
CA ASN A 110 10.56 9.04 3.91
C ASN A 110 9.39 8.32 4.58
N VAL A 111 9.53 7.01 4.80
CA VAL A 111 8.59 6.24 5.61
C VAL A 111 8.74 6.67 7.06
N LEU A 112 7.62 6.96 7.70
CA LEU A 112 7.54 7.30 9.12
C LEU A 112 7.07 6.09 9.95
N CYS A 113 6.10 5.36 9.42
CA CYS A 113 5.45 4.26 10.10
C CYS A 113 4.90 3.30 9.04
N VAL A 114 5.01 2.00 9.29
CA VAL A 114 4.33 0.98 8.51
C VAL A 114 3.60 0.03 9.46
N VAL A 115 2.42 -0.42 9.03
CA VAL A 115 1.62 -1.43 9.70
C VAL A 115 1.44 -2.59 8.73
N HIS A 116 2.04 -3.74 9.05
CA HIS A 116 1.99 -4.98 8.29
C HIS A 116 0.98 -5.98 8.88
N GLY A 117 0.67 -7.04 8.12
CA GLY A 117 -0.14 -8.15 8.60
C GLY A 117 -1.62 -8.08 8.24
N PHE A 118 -2.04 -7.17 7.35
CA PHE A 118 -3.44 -7.13 6.92
C PHE A 118 -3.75 -8.29 5.97
N PRO A 119 -4.74 -9.16 6.31
CA PRO A 119 -5.06 -10.34 5.52
C PRO A 119 -5.75 -10.00 4.19
N SER A 120 -6.38 -8.83 4.11
CA SER A 120 -7.10 -8.39 2.92
C SER A 120 -6.89 -6.90 2.63
N LYS A 121 -7.04 -6.53 1.36
CA LYS A 121 -7.06 -5.12 0.93
C LYS A 121 -8.14 -4.32 1.64
N LEU A 122 -9.30 -4.94 1.89
CA LEU A 122 -10.44 -4.28 2.51
C LEU A 122 -10.12 -3.88 3.96
N ASP A 123 -9.44 -4.75 4.70
CA ASP A 123 -9.05 -4.46 6.09
C ASP A 123 -7.98 -3.37 6.15
N ALA A 124 -6.99 -3.41 5.26
CA ALA A 124 -6.02 -2.32 5.11
C ALA A 124 -6.70 -0.99 4.73
N CYS A 125 -7.67 -0.99 3.81
CA CYS A 125 -8.45 0.20 3.44
C CYS A 125 -9.27 0.75 4.62
N ARG A 126 -9.87 -0.12 5.44
CA ARG A 126 -10.64 0.29 6.63
C ARG A 126 -9.73 0.93 7.67
N PHE A 127 -8.56 0.33 7.90
CA PHE A 127 -7.53 0.91 8.76
C PHE A 127 -7.09 2.27 8.22
N GLU A 128 -6.69 2.37 6.95
CA GLU A 128 -6.25 3.60 6.30
C GLU A 128 -7.32 4.72 6.41
N TRP A 129 -8.58 4.38 6.15
CA TRP A 129 -9.70 5.31 6.24
C TRP A 129 -9.86 5.87 7.65
N ARG A 130 -9.72 5.01 8.67
CA ARG A 130 -9.80 5.40 10.09
C ARG A 130 -8.55 6.14 10.54
N ALA A 131 -7.37 5.72 10.08
CA ALA A 131 -6.09 6.39 10.26
C ALA A 131 -6.11 7.82 9.70
N LYS A 132 -6.82 8.07 8.60
CA LYS A 132 -6.99 9.42 8.03
C LYS A 132 -7.95 10.32 8.83
N ARG A 133 -8.68 9.78 9.82
CA ARG A 133 -9.72 10.50 10.56
C ARG A 133 -9.53 10.44 12.08
N GLN A 134 -10.02 11.47 12.78
CA GLN A 134 -10.05 11.56 14.24
C GLN A 134 -11.45 11.96 14.69
N ASP A 135 -11.75 11.70 15.96
CA ASP A 135 -12.99 12.14 16.58
C ASP A 135 -12.94 13.66 16.82
N ALA A 136 -13.94 14.38 16.33
CA ALA A 136 -14.08 15.80 16.60
C ALA A 136 -14.47 16.02 18.08
N VAL A 137 -13.71 16.87 18.78
CA VAL A 137 -13.85 17.11 20.23
C VAL A 137 -15.29 17.44 20.64
N ARG A 138 -15.97 18.31 19.89
CA ARG A 138 -17.30 18.81 20.25
C ARG A 138 -18.46 17.96 19.73
N SER A 139 -18.29 17.27 18.60
CA SER A 139 -19.40 16.64 17.88
C SER A 139 -19.32 15.11 17.81
N ARG A 140 -18.20 14.52 18.27
CA ARG A 140 -17.89 13.08 18.13
C ARG A 140 -18.00 12.55 16.69
N LYS A 141 -18.01 13.45 15.69
CA LYS A 141 -17.99 13.11 14.27
C LYS A 141 -16.56 12.75 13.85
N LEU A 142 -16.41 11.77 12.97
CA LEU A 142 -15.11 11.46 12.37
C LEU A 142 -14.77 12.51 11.31
N ILE A 143 -13.71 13.27 11.56
CA ILE A 143 -13.21 14.33 10.68
C ILE A 143 -11.80 13.99 10.17
N PRO A 144 -11.38 14.48 8.98
CA PRO A 144 -10.00 14.35 8.54
C PRO A 144 -9.03 14.87 9.60
N VAL A 145 -7.93 14.15 9.82
CA VAL A 145 -6.91 14.62 10.75
C VAL A 145 -6.19 15.81 10.12
N LYS A 146 -6.31 16.94 10.81
CA LYS A 146 -5.60 18.18 10.52
C LYS A 146 -4.46 18.32 11.52
N GLY A 147 -3.37 18.95 11.12
CA GLY A 147 -2.17 19.16 11.95
C GLY A 147 -0.93 18.48 11.38
N GLY A 148 0.22 18.74 12.00
CA GLY A 148 1.50 18.19 11.59
C GLY A 148 1.75 16.74 12.06
N LEU A 149 2.99 16.31 11.89
CA LEU A 149 3.49 14.96 12.18
C LEU A 149 3.06 14.39 13.54
N PRO A 150 3.18 15.12 14.68
CA PRO A 150 2.89 14.53 15.99
C PRO A 150 1.43 14.11 16.13
N ARG A 151 0.50 14.92 15.63
CA ARG A 151 -0.94 14.61 15.65
C ARG A 151 -1.27 13.45 14.72
N ARG A 152 -0.50 13.28 13.64
CA ARG A 152 -0.62 12.14 12.75
C ARG A 152 -0.24 10.85 13.48
N CYS A 153 0.91 10.81 14.13
CA CYS A 153 1.41 9.66 14.90
C CYS A 153 0.49 9.28 16.05
N ALA A 154 0.10 10.26 16.88
CA ALA A 154 -0.80 10.03 18.00
C ALA A 154 -2.15 9.44 17.55
N ASN A 155 -2.67 9.87 16.40
CA ASN A 155 -3.88 9.27 15.84
C ASN A 155 -3.66 7.84 15.33
N ILE A 156 -2.49 7.52 14.76
CA ILE A 156 -2.20 6.14 14.35
C ILE A 156 -2.17 5.22 15.57
N GLN A 157 -1.46 5.61 16.63
CA GLN A 157 -1.43 4.85 17.89
C GLN A 157 -2.84 4.68 18.47
N LYS A 158 -3.63 5.76 18.52
CA LYS A 158 -5.04 5.66 18.94
C LYS A 158 -5.82 4.65 18.11
N VAL A 159 -5.62 4.62 16.79
CA VAL A 159 -6.33 3.72 15.87
C VAL A 159 -5.90 2.27 16.03
N LEU A 160 -4.62 2.02 16.34
CA LEU A 160 -4.10 0.69 16.67
C LEU A 160 -4.74 0.13 17.94
N CYS A 161 -5.07 0.98 18.91
CA CYS A 161 -5.74 0.58 20.16
C CYS A 161 -7.27 0.42 20.04
N LEU A 162 -7.88 0.66 18.87
CA LEU A 162 -9.33 0.49 18.71
C LEU A 162 -9.69 -0.99 18.57
N GLU A 163 -10.74 -1.41 19.28
CA GLU A 163 -11.31 -2.76 19.09
C GLU A 163 -11.73 -3.02 17.65
N ARG A 164 -12.29 -1.99 16.97
CA ARG A 164 -12.69 -2.01 15.56
C ARG A 164 -12.44 -0.66 14.90
N TRP A 165 -11.89 -0.65 13.69
CA TRP A 165 -11.66 0.60 12.93
C TRP A 165 -12.93 1.16 12.28
N THR A 166 -13.85 0.27 11.89
CA THR A 166 -15.18 0.62 11.37
C THR A 166 -16.20 -0.37 11.89
N LYS A 167 -17.50 -0.05 11.83
CA LYS A 167 -18.56 -0.98 12.27
C LYS A 167 -18.50 -2.35 11.54
N ALA A 168 -18.03 -2.36 10.30
CA ALA A 168 -17.95 -3.55 9.46
C ALA A 168 -16.56 -4.22 9.47
N SER A 169 -15.56 -3.65 10.14
CA SER A 169 -14.24 -4.31 10.27
C SER A 169 -14.33 -5.46 11.24
N ARG A 170 -13.57 -6.53 11.00
CA ARG A 170 -13.31 -7.56 12.03
C ARG A 170 -12.70 -6.90 13.28
N PRO A 171 -12.80 -7.56 14.46
CA PRO A 171 -12.04 -7.15 15.64
C PRO A 171 -10.55 -7.02 15.31
N ALA A 172 -9.91 -5.96 15.80
CA ALA A 172 -8.48 -5.75 15.59
C ALA A 172 -7.64 -6.87 16.20
N ALA A 173 -8.11 -7.48 17.29
CA ALA A 173 -7.47 -8.60 17.97
C ALA A 173 -7.33 -9.88 17.12
N GLU A 174 -8.15 -10.05 16.08
CA GLU A 174 -8.05 -11.20 15.16
C GLU A 174 -6.93 -11.03 14.12
N MET A 175 -6.24 -9.90 14.11
CA MET A 175 -5.17 -9.58 13.16
C MET A 175 -3.87 -9.31 13.93
N PRO A 176 -2.88 -10.21 13.89
CA PRO A 176 -1.58 -9.99 14.50
C PRO A 176 -0.79 -8.99 13.65
N LEU A 177 -1.02 -7.69 13.89
CA LEU A 177 -0.36 -6.62 13.14
C LEU A 177 1.04 -6.38 13.70
N GLN A 178 1.97 -6.07 12.80
CA GLN A 178 3.31 -5.57 13.16
C GLN A 178 3.39 -4.09 12.77
N VAL A 179 3.81 -3.25 13.71
CA VAL A 179 3.97 -1.81 13.52
C VAL A 179 5.44 -1.48 13.66
N THR A 180 6.03 -0.91 12.61
CA THR A 180 7.41 -0.42 12.64
C THR A 180 7.42 1.09 12.47
N TRP A 181 8.02 1.79 13.43
CA TRP A 181 8.24 3.23 13.40
C TRP A 181 9.66 3.54 12.96
N PHE A 182 9.85 4.56 12.13
CA PHE A 182 11.14 4.92 11.56
C PHE A 182 11.58 6.33 11.96
N ALA A 183 12.88 6.49 12.13
CA ALA A 183 13.60 7.75 12.24
C ALA A 183 12.98 8.73 13.26
N GLY A 184 12.91 8.27 14.51
CA GLY A 184 12.50 9.06 15.68
C GLY A 184 11.04 9.53 15.62
N ALA A 185 10.13 8.72 15.08
CA ALA A 185 8.72 9.10 15.00
C ALA A 185 8.16 9.44 16.39
N PRO A 186 7.44 10.57 16.56
CA PRO A 186 6.93 10.96 17.87
C PRO A 186 5.78 10.05 18.30
N THR A 187 6.11 9.03 19.09
CA THR A 187 5.15 8.13 19.72
C THR A 187 4.81 8.60 21.12
N THR A 188 3.54 8.48 21.49
CA THR A 188 2.96 9.00 22.74
C THR A 188 3.25 8.13 23.97
N GLY A 189 4.08 7.08 23.84
CA GLY A 189 4.41 6.12 24.92
C GLY A 189 3.22 5.28 25.42
N THR A 190 2.06 5.37 24.77
CA THR A 190 0.90 4.54 25.12
C THR A 190 1.17 3.11 24.69
N PRO A 191 1.07 2.11 25.59
CA PRO A 191 1.33 0.72 25.23
C PRO A 191 0.30 0.25 24.19
N LEU A 192 0.78 -0.41 23.15
CA LEU A 192 -0.09 -1.05 22.17
C LEU A 192 -0.70 -2.34 22.75
N PRO A 193 -1.85 -2.79 22.23
CA PRO A 193 -2.44 -4.06 22.61
C PRO A 193 -1.47 -5.24 22.42
N THR A 194 -1.55 -6.26 23.27
CA THR A 194 -0.61 -7.41 23.30
C THR A 194 -0.57 -8.23 22.02
N TYR A 195 -1.60 -8.16 21.18
CA TYR A 195 -1.66 -8.82 19.88
C TYR A 195 -1.00 -8.00 18.74
N ILE A 196 -0.42 -6.83 19.05
CA ILE A 196 0.31 -5.99 18.10
C ILE A 196 1.79 -5.97 18.52
N THR A 197 2.66 -6.30 17.58
CA THR A 197 4.11 -6.15 17.77
C THR A 197 4.53 -4.73 17.37
N GLU A 198 5.27 -4.04 18.23
CA GLU A 198 5.81 -2.71 17.96
C GLU A 198 7.34 -2.75 17.86
N GLU A 199 7.88 -2.11 16.84
CA GLU A 199 9.31 -1.96 16.59
C GLU A 199 9.64 -0.50 16.28
N HIS A 200 10.79 -0.04 16.76
CA HIS A 200 11.31 1.30 16.51
C HIS A 200 12.69 1.19 15.87
N VAL A 201 12.83 1.78 14.69
CA VAL A 201 14.05 1.79 13.89
C VAL A 201 14.51 3.24 13.78
N GLU A 202 15.70 3.55 14.25
CA GLU A 202 16.24 4.93 14.21
C GLU A 202 16.63 5.36 12.79
N GLU A 203 16.90 4.39 11.92
CA GLU A 203 17.27 4.63 10.54
C GLU A 203 16.05 4.91 9.66
N ASN A 204 16.27 5.59 8.53
CA ASN A 204 15.23 5.75 7.52
C ASN A 204 15.03 4.43 6.78
N PHE A 205 13.78 4.13 6.40
CA PHE A 205 13.52 3.01 5.50
C PHE A 205 14.21 3.18 4.15
N GLU A 206 15.07 2.24 3.79
CA GLU A 206 15.75 2.21 2.49
C GLU A 206 14.95 1.40 1.47
N ALA A 207 14.52 2.05 0.38
CA ALA A 207 13.80 1.34 -0.68
C ALA A 207 14.78 0.52 -1.53
N GLU A 208 14.65 -0.80 -1.45
CA GLU A 208 15.44 -1.71 -2.28
C GLU A 208 15.21 -1.46 -3.77
N ARG A 209 16.32 -1.47 -4.52
CA ARG A 209 16.31 -1.47 -5.99
C ARG A 209 16.36 -2.92 -6.45
N PRO A 210 15.42 -3.36 -7.32
CA PRO A 210 15.46 -4.72 -7.83
C PRO A 210 16.78 -4.94 -8.56
N LYS A 211 17.51 -5.99 -8.15
CA LYS A 211 18.76 -6.38 -8.79
C LYS A 211 18.43 -6.77 -10.23
N ARG A 212 19.07 -6.12 -11.21
CA ARG A 212 18.94 -6.52 -12.62
C ARG A 212 19.49 -7.94 -12.75
N LYS A 213 18.63 -8.93 -12.99
CA LYS A 213 19.06 -10.28 -13.40
C LYS A 213 19.72 -10.12 -14.77
N ARG A 214 21.05 -10.14 -14.81
CA ARG A 214 21.81 -10.11 -16.06
C ARG A 214 21.48 -11.43 -16.76
N THR A 215 20.63 -11.39 -17.77
CA THR A 215 20.45 -12.53 -18.67
C THR A 215 21.75 -12.62 -19.47
N GLU A 216 22.60 -13.59 -19.14
CA GLU A 216 23.68 -14.02 -20.03
C GLU A 216 23.01 -14.40 -21.36
N THR A 217 23.17 -13.56 -22.38
CA THR A 217 22.94 -13.97 -23.75
C THR A 217 24.06 -14.95 -24.08
N ASP A 218 23.73 -16.24 -24.07
CA ASP A 218 24.54 -17.32 -24.58
C ASP A 218 25.03 -16.96 -26.00
N SER A 219 26.30 -16.58 -26.11
CA SER A 219 26.96 -16.36 -27.39
C SER A 219 27.25 -17.72 -28.01
N GLY A 220 26.30 -18.20 -28.81
CA GLY A 220 26.44 -19.41 -29.63
C GLY A 220 27.70 -19.39 -30.52
N PRO A 221 28.17 -20.58 -30.94
CA PRO A 221 29.56 -20.79 -31.33
C PRO A 221 29.93 -20.18 -32.68
N LYS A 222 31.21 -19.79 -32.76
CA LYS A 222 31.94 -19.27 -33.92
C LYS A 222 31.72 -20.13 -35.17
N GLY A 223 31.45 -19.45 -36.28
CA GLY A 223 31.28 -20.06 -37.61
C GLY A 223 32.49 -20.86 -38.10
N PRO A 224 32.30 -21.74 -39.10
CA PRO A 224 33.31 -22.70 -39.53
C PRO A 224 34.49 -22.01 -40.24
N GLN A 225 35.70 -22.43 -39.88
CA GLN A 225 36.94 -22.06 -40.56
C GLN A 225 36.95 -22.68 -41.96
N LYS A 226 37.27 -21.87 -42.98
CA LYS A 226 37.44 -22.32 -44.37
C LYS A 226 38.56 -23.35 -44.44
N ALA A 227 38.23 -24.56 -44.89
CA ALA A 227 39.22 -25.53 -45.37
C ALA A 227 39.74 -25.04 -46.74
N GLU A 228 41.05 -24.84 -46.81
CA GLU A 228 41.80 -24.61 -48.05
C GLU A 228 41.99 -25.98 -48.73
N LEU A 229 41.40 -26.17 -49.91
CA LEU A 229 41.64 -27.33 -50.77
C LEU A 229 42.39 -26.86 -52.03
N GLN A 230 43.55 -27.47 -52.25
CA GLN A 230 44.46 -27.28 -53.36
C GLN A 230 43.80 -27.63 -54.70
N VAL A 231 44.12 -26.87 -55.75
CA VAL A 231 43.98 -27.33 -57.14
C VAL A 231 45.35 -27.23 -57.80
N LEU A 232 46.01 -28.39 -57.90
CA LEU A 232 47.10 -28.65 -58.83
C LEU A 232 46.49 -28.80 -60.22
N SER A 233 46.79 -27.85 -61.12
CA SER A 233 46.56 -28.04 -62.55
C SER A 233 47.90 -28.19 -63.26
N ILE A 234 47.97 -29.31 -63.95
CA ILE A 234 48.97 -29.82 -64.87
C ILE A 234 49.15 -28.87 -66.06
N GLN A 235 50.39 -28.54 -66.41
CA GLN A 235 50.91 -28.50 -67.79
C GLN A 235 52.40 -28.82 -67.77
#